data_AF-A0A161XL35-F1
#
_entry.id   AF-A0A161XL35-F1
#
_cell.length_a   1.000
_cell.length_b   1.000
_cell.length_c   1.000
_cell.angle_alpha   90.00
_cell.angle_beta   90.00
_cell.angle_gamma   90.00
#
_symmetry.space_group_name_H-M   'P 1'
#
loop_
_entity.id
_entity.type
_entity.pdbx_description
1 polymer ?
#
loop_
_entity_poly.entity_id
_entity_poly.type
_entity_poly.pdbx_seq_one_letter_code
_entity_poly.pdbx_strand_id
1 'polypeptide(L)'
;MNKKIIGGASETSLDFEMTDLEERLTGAYGVEVKNEVIEMLKGKITALSELISDGLGPDDLRSAKRVLDGLIAARDTLSQFPV
;
A
#
# COMPACT_ATOMS: atom_id res chain seq x y z
N MET A 1 9.79 45.78 28.86
CA MET A 1 8.43 45.30 28.57
C MET A 1 8.55 44.08 27.65
N ASN A 2 7.73 43.07 27.94
CA ASN A 2 7.57 41.78 27.25
C ASN A 2 7.48 41.93 25.71
N LYS A 3 7.85 40.95 24.89
CA LYS A 3 7.34 39.57 24.89
C LYS A 3 8.32 38.59 24.22
N LYS A 4 8.63 37.49 24.92
CA LYS A 4 9.00 36.21 24.31
C LYS A 4 7.81 35.73 23.50
N ILE A 5 7.97 35.54 22.19
CA ILE A 5 7.04 34.73 21.41
C ILE A 5 7.53 33.29 21.55
N ILE A 6 6.90 32.55 22.46
CA ILE A 6 6.99 31.10 22.51
C ILE A 6 5.98 30.61 21.46
N GLY A 7 6.44 30.49 20.22
CA GLY A 7 5.67 29.86 19.15
C GLY A 7 5.72 28.36 19.32
N GLY A 8 5.01 27.84 20.31
CA GLY A 8 4.72 26.42 20.43
C GLY A 8 3.73 26.02 19.35
N ALA A 9 4.20 25.83 18.13
CA ALA A 9 3.57 24.90 17.22
C ALA A 9 4.00 23.52 17.71
N SER A 10 3.15 22.91 18.54
CA SER A 10 3.20 21.49 18.80
C SER A 10 3.12 20.79 17.44
N GLU A 11 4.26 20.42 16.89
CA GLU A 11 4.37 19.38 15.88
C GLU A 11 3.76 18.13 16.51
N THR A 12 2.45 17.96 16.37
CA THR A 12 1.83 16.65 16.49
C THR A 12 2.32 15.87 15.27
N SER A 13 3.55 15.36 15.32
CA SER A 13 3.87 14.20 14.50
C SER A 13 2.89 13.13 14.97
N LEU A 14 2.00 12.74 14.06
CA LEU A 14 1.31 11.48 14.23
C LEU A 14 2.41 10.42 14.06
N ASP A 15 3.06 10.07 15.18
CA ASP A 15 3.96 8.93 15.23
C ASP A 15 3.09 7.69 15.09
N PHE A 16 2.85 7.31 13.84
CA PHE A 16 2.27 6.01 13.53
C PHE A 16 3.34 4.96 13.82
N GLU A 17 2.99 3.97 14.63
CA GLU A 17 3.85 2.81 14.84
C GLU A 17 4.09 2.11 13.50
N MET A 18 5.35 1.72 13.25
CA MET A 18 5.68 0.89 12.10
C MET A 18 4.91 -0.42 12.18
N THR A 19 4.32 -0.80 11.06
CA THR A 19 3.68 -2.11 10.92
C THR A 19 4.72 -3.21 10.72
N ASP A 20 4.36 -4.46 11.03
CA ASP A 20 5.20 -5.63 10.76
C ASP A 20 5.69 -5.71 9.30
N LEU A 21 4.87 -5.25 8.35
CA LEU A 21 5.24 -5.21 6.94
C LEU A 21 6.32 -4.16 6.68
N GLU A 22 6.19 -2.96 7.26
CA GLU A 22 7.17 -1.88 7.13
C GLU A 22 8.50 -2.25 7.81
N GLU A 23 8.46 -2.94 8.95
CA GLU A 23 9.68 -3.49 9.59
C GLU A 23 10.39 -4.50 8.67
N ARG A 24 9.63 -5.40 8.04
CA ARG A 24 10.19 -6.38 7.09
C ARG A 24 10.76 -5.72 5.85
N LEU A 25 10.11 -4.68 5.34
CA LEU A 25 10.55 -3.94 4.15
C LEU A 25 11.78 -3.07 4.43
N THR A 26 11.98 -2.59 5.66
CA THR A 26 13.17 -1.80 6.03
C THR A 26 14.34 -2.66 6.55
N GLY A 27 14.12 -3.97 6.69
CA GLY A 27 15.12 -4.93 7.18
C GLY A 27 16.15 -5.36 6.13
N ALA A 28 17.08 -6.25 6.55
CA ALA A 28 18.21 -6.72 5.71
C ALA A 28 17.82 -7.43 4.40
N TYR A 29 16.57 -7.88 4.29
CA TYR A 29 16.01 -8.54 3.10
C TYR A 29 14.85 -7.75 2.48
N GLY A 30 14.81 -6.44 2.73
CA GLY A 30 13.69 -5.59 2.32
C GLY A 30 13.43 -5.62 0.82
N VAL A 31 14.49 -5.69 0.01
CA VAL A 31 14.38 -5.67 -1.46
C VAL A 31 13.77 -6.97 -1.97
N GLU A 32 14.21 -8.10 -1.41
CA GLU A 32 13.68 -9.42 -1.71
C GLU A 32 12.21 -9.52 -1.30
N VAL A 33 11.86 -9.09 -0.09
CA VAL A 33 10.47 -9.06 0.40
C VAL A 33 9.60 -8.19 -0.49
N LYS A 34 10.06 -6.99 -0.85
CA LYS A 34 9.35 -6.08 -1.75
C LYS A 34 9.07 -6.75 -3.11
N ASN A 35 10.10 -7.36 -3.71
CA ASN A 35 9.97 -8.01 -5.01
C ASN A 35 9.02 -9.22 -4.96
N GLU A 36 9.13 -10.06 -3.93
CA GLU A 36 8.26 -11.23 -3.75
C GLU A 36 6.78 -10.82 -3.64
N VAL A 37 6.48 -9.81 -2.82
CA VAL A 37 5.10 -9.32 -2.65
C VAL A 37 4.59 -8.65 -3.93
N ILE A 38 5.42 -7.87 -4.63
CA ILE A 38 5.05 -7.27 -5.92
C ILE A 38 4.71 -8.34 -6.96
N GLU A 39 5.52 -9.39 -7.09
CA GLU A 39 5.23 -10.48 -8.03
C GLU A 39 3.95 -11.24 -7.67
N MET A 40 3.72 -11.48 -6.38
CA MET A 40 2.46 -12.07 -5.90
C MET A 40 1.25 -11.20 -6.25
N LEU A 41 1.36 -9.89 -6.08
CA LEU A 41 0.29 -8.94 -6.42
C LEU A 41 0.04 -8.89 -7.93
N LYS A 42 1.09 -8.88 -8.76
CA LYS A 42 0.97 -8.96 -10.22
C LYS A 42 0.20 -10.20 -10.66
N GLY A 43 0.55 -11.36 -10.12
CA GLY A 43 -0.15 -12.61 -10.42
C GLY A 43 -1.65 -12.55 -10.10
N LYS A 44 -2.02 -11.96 -8.94
CA LYS A 44 -3.42 -11.78 -8.54
C LYS A 44 -4.16 -10.76 -9.43
N ILE A 45 -3.50 -9.66 -9.78
CA ILE A 45 -4.04 -8.64 -10.70
C ILE A 45 -4.36 -9.26 -12.06
N THR A 46 -3.43 -10.03 -12.63
CA THR A 46 -3.62 -10.72 -13.91
C THR A 46 -4.80 -11.68 -13.84
N ALA A 47 -4.81 -12.61 -12.87
CA ALA A 47 -5.87 -13.60 -12.75
C ALA A 47 -7.26 -12.96 -12.57
N LEU A 48 -7.37 -11.89 -11.78
CA LEU A 48 -8.64 -11.20 -11.58
C LEU A 48 -9.07 -10.40 -12.82
N SER A 49 -8.11 -9.83 -13.57
CA SER A 49 -8.39 -9.11 -14.83
C SER A 49 -8.90 -10.05 -15.92
N GLU A 50 -8.33 -11.26 -16.00
CA GLU A 50 -8.81 -12.33 -16.88
C GLU A 50 -10.24 -12.74 -16.51
N LEU A 51 -10.50 -13.02 -15.23
CA LEU A 51 -11.83 -13.37 -14.74
C LEU A 51 -12.89 -12.29 -15.06
N ILE A 52 -12.54 -11.02 -14.90
CA ILE A 52 -13.41 -9.90 -15.26
C ILE A 52 -13.68 -9.87 -16.78
N SER A 53 -12.66 -10.16 -17.58
CA SER A 53 -12.74 -10.16 -19.05
C SER A 53 -13.58 -11.32 -19.59
N ASP A 54 -13.52 -12.48 -18.93
CA ASP A 54 -14.32 -13.68 -19.26
C ASP A 54 -15.81 -13.52 -18.98
N GLY A 55 -16.19 -12.47 -18.23
CA GLY A 55 -17.56 -12.10 -17.97
C GLY A 55 -18.06 -12.59 -16.62
N LEU A 56 -18.24 -11.64 -15.70
CA LEU A 56 -18.86 -11.86 -14.40
C LEU A 56 -20.30 -11.34 -14.37
N GLY A 57 -21.14 -11.94 -13.53
CA GLY A 57 -22.46 -11.40 -13.20
C GLY A 57 -22.34 -9.97 -12.61
N PRO A 58 -23.40 -9.13 -12.68
CA PRO A 58 -23.30 -7.72 -12.30
C PRO A 58 -22.82 -7.46 -10.86
N ASP A 59 -23.22 -8.31 -9.92
CA ASP A 59 -22.85 -8.18 -8.50
C ASP A 59 -21.39 -8.56 -8.27
N ASP A 60 -20.94 -9.67 -8.89
CA ASP A 60 -19.55 -10.13 -8.82
C ASP A 60 -18.61 -9.19 -9.57
N LEU A 61 -19.04 -8.61 -10.69
CA LEU A 61 -18.25 -7.67 -11.49
C LEU A 61 -17.88 -6.42 -10.70
N ARG A 62 -18.84 -5.88 -9.93
CA ARG A 62 -18.59 -4.68 -9.10
C ARG A 62 -17.60 -4.98 -7.99
N SER A 63 -17.78 -6.12 -7.32
CA SER A 63 -16.88 -6.58 -6.26
C SER A 63 -15.48 -6.82 -6.82
N ALA A 64 -15.37 -7.54 -7.93
CA ALA A 64 -14.12 -7.85 -8.61
C ALA A 64 -13.35 -6.58 -9.03
N LYS A 65 -14.02 -5.60 -9.62
CA LYS A 65 -13.39 -4.30 -9.97
C LYS A 65 -12.84 -3.59 -8.75
N ARG A 66 -13.60 -3.54 -7.65
CA ARG A 66 -13.14 -2.91 -6.40
C ARG A 66 -11.91 -3.61 -5.82
N VAL A 67 -11.89 -4.94 -5.86
CA VAL A 67 -10.74 -5.73 -5.42
C VAL A 67 -9.54 -5.49 -6.34
N LEU A 68 -9.75 -5.45 -7.66
CA LEU A 68 -8.70 -5.15 -8.64
C LEU A 68 -8.05 -3.80 -8.39
N ASP A 69 -8.85 -2.75 -8.18
CA ASP A 69 -8.36 -1.41 -7.86
C ASP A 69 -7.53 -1.41 -6.57
N GLY A 70 -7.97 -2.14 -5.54
CA GLY A 70 -7.24 -2.29 -4.29
C GLY A 70 -5.90 -3.02 -4.45
N LEU A 71 -5.85 -4.08 -5.26
CA LEU A 71 -4.61 -4.81 -5.55
C LEU A 71 -3.61 -3.93 -6.33
N ILE A 72 -4.10 -3.15 -7.30
CA ILE A 72 -3.28 -2.20 -8.06
C ILE A 72 -2.70 -1.13 -7.12
N ALA A 73 -3.54 -0.54 -6.26
CA ALA A 73 -3.10 0.46 -5.30
C ALA A 73 -2.05 -0.10 -4.32
N ALA A 74 -2.23 -1.33 -3.84
CA ALA A 74 -1.27 -2.00 -2.96
C ALA A 74 0.09 -2.22 -3.66
N ARG A 75 0.07 -2.69 -4.92
CA ARG A 75 1.28 -2.87 -5.73
C ARG A 75 2.01 -1.55 -5.93
N ASP A 76 1.28 -0.49 -6.27
CA ASP A 76 1.86 0.82 -6.55
C ASP A 76 2.46 1.45 -5.30
N THR A 77 1.78 1.26 -4.16
CA THR A 77 2.30 1.68 -2.84
C THR A 77 3.61 0.96 -2.52
N LEU A 78 3.65 -0.37 -2.65
CA LEU A 78 4.87 -1.15 -2.40
C LEU A 78 5.99 -0.79 -3.38
N SER A 79 5.66 -0.54 -4.65
CA SER A 79 6.65 -0.16 -5.68
C SER A 79 7.36 1.15 -5.32
N GLN A 80 6.65 2.08 -4.68
CA GLN A 80 7.18 3.36 -4.21
C GLN A 80 7.78 3.29 -2.81
N PHE A 81 7.56 2.21 -2.06
CA PHE A 81 8.05 2.08 -0.69
C PHE A 81 9.59 2.10 -0.66
N PRO A 82 10.21 2.93 0.21
CA PRO A 82 11.65 2.99 0.35
C PRO A 82 12.17 1.73 1.05
N VAL A 83 13.22 1.14 0.47
CA VAL A 83 13.86 -0.08 0.95
C VAL A 83 15.35 0.19 1.10
#